data_AF-A0A1V4EIE8-F1
#
_entry.id   AF-A0A1V4EIE8-F1
#
_cell.length_a   1.000
_cell.length_b   1.000
_cell.length_c   1.000
_cell.angle_alpha   90.00
_cell.angle_beta   90.00
_cell.angle_gamma   90.00
#
_symmetry.space_group_name_H-M   'P 1'
#
loop_
_entity.id
_entity.type
_entity.pdbx_description
1 polymer ?
#
loop_
_entity_poly.entity_id
_entity_poly.type
_entity_poly.pdbx_seq_one_letter_code
_entity_poly.pdbx_strand_id
1 'polypeptide(L)'
;MARNRTDARARLKGGTRGGLWSPVLVNLGLGVPAIVPLYLAWWLLTEYMPMDCKSTEDLAKPDLTNCNYTTLDHASIVMLLLAATGVLMLALLVVIDVVFPLETGRRLAAWAGAAVLIPVPFALCLALA
;
A
#
# COMPACT_ATOMS: atom_id res chain seq x y z
N MET A 1 -29.76 8.14 -44.72
CA MET A 1 -29.96 7.57 -43.36
C MET A 1 -28.73 6.81 -42.82
N ALA A 2 -27.48 7.28 -43.03
CA ALA A 2 -26.27 6.56 -42.58
C ALA A 2 -25.44 7.30 -41.50
N ARG A 3 -25.73 8.59 -41.25
CA ARG A 3 -24.93 9.47 -40.38
C ARG A 3 -25.13 9.21 -38.87
N ASN A 4 -26.20 8.51 -38.47
CA ASN A 4 -26.55 8.35 -37.06
C ASN A 4 -25.81 7.19 -36.34
N ARG A 5 -25.21 6.24 -37.08
CA ARG A 5 -24.50 5.09 -36.48
C ARG A 5 -23.05 5.42 -36.07
N THR A 6 -22.43 6.41 -36.71
CA THR A 6 -21.06 6.83 -36.42
C THR A 6 -20.96 7.56 -35.09
N ASP A 7 -21.96 8.37 -34.74
CA ASP A 7 -21.95 9.15 -33.49
C ASP A 7 -22.21 8.29 -32.25
N ALA A 8 -23.05 7.25 -32.37
CA ALA A 8 -23.29 6.29 -31.30
C ALA A 8 -22.03 5.47 -30.94
N ARG A 9 -21.24 5.07 -31.95
CA ARG A 9 -19.96 4.36 -31.73
C ARG A 9 -18.88 5.26 -31.13
N ALA A 10 -18.86 6.55 -31.48
CA ALA A 10 -17.92 7.52 -30.91
C ALA A 10 -18.21 7.79 -29.42
N ARG A 11 -19.48 7.90 -29.03
CA ARG A 11 -19.85 8.07 -27.60
C ARG A 11 -19.56 6.83 -26.75
N LEU A 12 -19.74 5.62 -27.30
CA LEU A 12 -19.39 4.37 -26.60
C LEU A 12 -17.88 4.23 -26.35
N LYS A 13 -17.03 4.77 -27.25
CA LYS A 13 -15.57 4.73 -27.11
C LYS A 13 -15.02 5.71 -26.06
N GLY A 14 -15.77 6.76 -25.72
CA GLY A 14 -15.43 7.72 -24.67
C GLY A 14 -15.86 7.29 -23.27
N GLY A 15 -16.97 6.55 -23.14
CA GLY A 15 -17.55 6.15 -21.84
C GLY A 15 -16.86 4.98 -21.14
N THR A 16 -16.12 4.12 -21.87
CA THR A 16 -15.47 2.93 -21.31
C THR A 16 -14.13 3.23 -20.62
N ARG A 17 -13.46 4.32 -20.99
CA ARG A 17 -12.16 4.69 -20.39
C ARG A 17 -12.32 5.33 -19.02
N GLY A 18 -13.32 6.19 -18.82
CA GLY A 18 -13.53 6.90 -17.55
C GLY A 18 -13.76 5.97 -16.35
N GLY A 19 -14.38 4.81 -16.57
CA GLY A 19 -14.61 3.81 -15.52
C GLY A 19 -13.35 3.10 -15.02
N LEU A 20 -12.28 3.01 -15.83
CA LEU A 20 -11.03 2.34 -15.48
C LEU A 20 -9.99 3.30 -14.88
N TRP A 21 -10.03 4.58 -15.23
CA TRP A 21 -9.16 5.60 -14.61
C TRP A 21 -9.55 5.89 -13.15
N SER A 22 -10.82 5.74 -12.81
CA SER A 22 -11.33 5.93 -11.44
C SER A 22 -10.64 5.03 -10.40
N PRO A 23 -10.60 3.68 -10.54
CA PRO A 23 -9.92 2.83 -9.57
C PRO A 23 -8.40 3.05 -9.56
N VAL A 24 -7.80 3.37 -10.70
CA VAL A 24 -6.35 3.68 -10.81
C VAL A 24 -5.98 4.90 -9.98
N LEU A 25 -6.69 6.03 -10.17
CA LEU A 25 -6.39 7.27 -9.45
C LEU A 25 -6.64 7.13 -7.94
N VAL A 26 -7.69 6.42 -7.55
CA VAL A 26 -8.00 6.17 -6.14
C VAL A 26 -6.91 5.33 -5.49
N ASN A 27 -6.50 4.21 -6.12
CA ASN A 27 -5.46 3.33 -5.58
C ASN A 27 -4.07 3.99 -5.55
N LEU A 28 -3.75 4.82 -6.54
CA LEU A 28 -2.52 5.61 -6.53
C LEU A 28 -2.54 6.67 -5.41
N GLY A 29 -3.68 7.32 -5.21
CA GLY A 29 -3.89 8.28 -4.12
C GLY A 29 -3.78 7.64 -2.74
N LEU A 30 -4.34 6.45 -2.56
CA LEU A 30 -4.16 5.62 -1.35
C LEU A 30 -2.73 5.16 -1.15
N GLY A 31 -1.96 5.03 -2.23
CA GLY A 31 -0.55 4.72 -2.16
C GLY A 31 0.28 5.76 -1.41
N VAL A 32 -0.14 7.03 -1.38
CA VAL A 32 0.56 8.10 -0.64
C VAL A 32 0.54 7.88 0.88
N PRO A 33 -0.62 7.74 1.56
CA PRO A 33 -0.63 7.38 2.97
C PRO A 33 -0.09 5.96 3.23
N ALA A 34 -0.15 5.05 2.26
CA ALA A 34 0.45 3.72 2.37
C ALA A 34 1.98 3.73 2.49
N ILE A 35 2.66 4.82 2.08
CA ILE A 35 4.12 4.98 2.22
C ILE A 35 4.55 4.74 3.68
N VAL A 36 3.78 5.25 4.65
CA VAL A 36 4.14 5.14 6.07
C VAL A 36 4.21 3.68 6.53
N PRO A 37 3.13 2.88 6.51
CA PRO A 37 3.22 1.48 6.94
C PRO A 37 4.15 0.64 6.05
N LEU A 38 4.28 0.94 4.75
CA LEU A 38 5.24 0.25 3.88
C LEU A 38 6.69 0.52 4.27
N TYR A 39 7.01 1.78 4.60
CA TYR A 39 8.34 2.16 5.10
C TYR A 39 8.63 1.49 6.46
N LEU A 40 7.67 1.50 7.39
CA LEU A 40 7.83 0.85 8.68
C LEU A 40 8.01 -0.67 8.55
N ALA A 41 7.26 -1.31 7.63
CA ALA A 41 7.43 -2.73 7.32
C ALA A 41 8.78 -3.02 6.66
N TRP A 42 9.23 -2.16 5.74
CA TRP A 42 10.55 -2.27 5.13
C TRP A 42 11.66 -2.17 6.17
N TRP A 43 11.63 -1.14 7.02
CA TRP A 43 12.56 -0.97 8.14
C TRP A 43 12.58 -2.18 9.08
N LEU A 44 11.40 -2.75 9.39
CA LEU A 44 11.31 -3.95 10.22
C LEU A 44 12.01 -5.14 9.57
N LEU A 45 11.91 -5.30 8.25
CA LEU A 45 12.49 -6.40 7.50
C LEU A 45 13.99 -6.24 7.24
N THR A 46 14.47 -5.00 7.02
CA THR A 46 15.85 -4.72 6.63
C THR A 46 16.75 -4.33 7.80
N GLU A 47 16.20 -3.70 8.84
CA GLU A 47 16.97 -3.27 10.00
C GLU A 47 16.70 -4.15 11.21
N TYR A 48 15.43 -4.31 11.63
CA TYR A 48 15.12 -4.97 12.90
C TYR A 48 15.21 -6.52 12.86
N MET A 49 14.68 -7.16 11.81
CA MET A 49 14.72 -8.63 11.65
C MET A 49 16.14 -9.23 11.59
N PRO A 50 17.11 -8.64 10.86
CA PRO A 50 18.46 -9.19 10.79
C PRO A 50 19.32 -8.92 12.03
N MET A 51 18.80 -8.24 13.06
CA MET A 51 19.52 -8.10 14.33
C MET A 51 19.46 -9.38 15.15
N ASP A 52 20.61 -9.69 15.76
CA ASP A 52 20.76 -10.85 16.63
C ASP A 52 20.09 -10.64 18.00
N CYS A 53 19.84 -9.37 18.38
CA CYS A 53 19.22 -9.01 19.65
C CYS A 53 17.75 -8.64 19.51
N LYS A 54 16.92 -9.18 20.40
CA LYS A 54 15.47 -8.95 20.44
C LYS A 54 15.01 -8.37 21.78
N SER A 55 15.83 -8.49 22.82
CA SER A 55 15.59 -7.88 24.13
C SER A 55 16.82 -7.14 24.66
N THR A 56 16.61 -6.25 25.63
CA THR A 56 17.71 -5.56 26.32
C THR A 56 18.57 -6.52 27.16
N GLU A 57 18.05 -7.71 27.50
CA GLU A 57 18.79 -8.76 28.19
C GLU A 57 19.83 -9.42 27.28
N ASP A 58 19.61 -9.40 25.95
CA ASP A 58 20.56 -9.91 24.97
C ASP A 58 21.82 -9.03 24.85
N LEU A 59 21.77 -7.77 25.30
CA LEU A 59 22.94 -6.87 25.31
C LEU A 59 24.05 -7.35 26.25
N ALA A 60 23.72 -8.19 27.23
CA ALA A 60 24.70 -8.75 28.17
C ALA A 60 25.44 -9.98 27.60
N LYS A 61 25.04 -10.50 26.43
CA LYS A 61 25.66 -11.67 25.81
C LYS A 61 26.84 -11.23 24.94
N PRO A 62 28.06 -11.75 25.18
CA PRO A 62 29.28 -11.31 24.48
C PRO A 62 29.36 -11.74 23.00
N ASP A 63 28.49 -12.64 22.54
CA ASP A 63 28.53 -13.22 21.19
C ASP A 63 27.69 -12.48 20.13
N LEU A 64 27.00 -11.38 20.48
CA LEU A 64 26.19 -10.64 19.52
C LEU A 64 27.02 -9.55 18.83
N THR A 65 27.40 -9.81 17.58
CA THR A 65 28.17 -8.85 16.76
C THR A 65 27.31 -7.80 16.05
N ASN A 66 26.01 -8.06 15.85
CA ASN A 66 25.12 -7.21 15.06
C ASN A 66 23.90 -6.74 15.88
N CYS A 67 24.19 -6.12 17.03
CA CYS A 67 23.16 -5.56 17.91
C CYS A 67 23.26 -4.03 17.97
N ASN A 68 22.18 -3.35 17.56
CA ASN A 68 22.08 -1.90 17.61
C ASN A 68 21.03 -1.46 18.65
N TYR A 69 21.51 -0.85 19.74
CA TYR A 69 20.67 -0.37 20.84
C TYR A 69 19.64 0.67 20.40
N THR A 70 19.99 1.61 19.52
CA THR A 70 19.04 2.67 19.10
C THR A 70 17.87 2.11 18.32
N THR A 71 18.10 1.06 17.53
CA THR A 71 17.02 0.37 16.80
C THR A 71 16.15 -0.43 17.77
N LEU A 72 16.75 -1.10 18.76
CA LEU A 72 16.03 -1.90 19.76
C LEU A 72 15.12 -1.04 20.65
N ASP A 73 15.61 0.11 21.11
CA ASP A 73 14.83 1.03 21.96
C ASP A 73 13.60 1.59 21.22
N HIS A 74 13.75 1.89 19.93
CA HIS A 74 12.68 2.43 19.10
C HIS A 74 11.76 1.38 18.49
N ALA A 75 12.15 0.10 18.50
CA ALA A 75 11.40 -0.98 17.86
C ALA A 75 9.98 -1.14 18.41
N SER A 76 9.78 -0.94 19.72
CA SER A 76 8.47 -1.04 20.37
C SER A 76 7.47 -0.02 19.82
N ILE A 77 7.89 1.24 19.73
CA ILE A 77 7.09 2.34 19.17
C ILE A 77 6.87 2.15 17.67
N VAL A 78 7.91 1.75 16.93
CA VAL A 78 7.82 1.47 15.49
C VAL A 78 6.84 0.33 15.20
N MET A 79 6.87 -0.75 15.97
CA MET A 79 5.94 -1.87 15.84
C MET A 79 4.50 -1.46 16.14
N LEU A 80 4.27 -0.66 17.19
CA LEU A 80 2.94 -0.14 17.51
C LEU A 80 2.42 0.77 16.39
N LEU A 81 3.27 1.64 15.86
CA LEU A 81 2.93 2.54 14.76
C LEU A 81 2.62 1.75 13.48
N LEU A 82 3.41 0.73 13.17
CA LEU A 82 3.17 -0.19 12.05
C LEU A 82 1.84 -0.93 12.22
N ALA A 83 1.54 -1.44 13.41
CA ALA A 83 0.29 -2.13 13.68
C ALA A 83 -0.91 -1.18 13.52
N ALA A 84 -0.84 0.02 14.11
CA ALA A 84 -1.93 1.00 14.03
C ALA A 84 -2.17 1.49 12.59
N THR A 85 -1.10 1.91 11.89
CA THR A 85 -1.20 2.42 10.52
C THR A 85 -1.50 1.32 9.52
N GLY A 86 -0.94 0.11 9.71
CA GLY A 86 -1.20 -1.06 8.88
C GLY A 86 -2.65 -1.52 8.97
N VAL A 87 -3.21 -1.65 10.18
CA VAL A 87 -4.63 -2.01 10.36
C VAL A 87 -5.55 -0.96 9.74
N LEU A 88 -5.25 0.33 9.95
CA LEU A 88 -6.03 1.41 9.37
C LEU A 88 -6.01 1.37 7.84
N MET A 89 -4.83 1.15 7.24
CA MET A 89 -4.70 1.03 5.79
C MET A 89 -5.43 -0.20 5.26
N LEU A 90 -5.29 -1.36 5.88
CA LEU A 90 -6.01 -2.57 5.47
C LEU A 90 -7.53 -2.37 5.53
N ALA A 91 -8.04 -1.69 6.57
CA ALA A 91 -9.45 -1.34 6.66
C ALA A 91 -9.90 -0.44 5.51
N LEU A 92 -9.11 0.59 5.17
CA LEU A 92 -9.37 1.45 4.01
C LEU A 92 -9.39 0.68 2.69
N LEU A 93 -8.45 -0.25 2.48
CA LEU A 93 -8.42 -1.08 1.27
C LEU A 93 -9.65 -1.97 1.15
N VAL A 94 -10.08 -2.59 2.26
CA VAL A 94 -11.31 -3.39 2.26
C VAL A 94 -12.53 -2.53 1.92
N VAL A 95 -12.65 -1.35 2.53
CA VAL A 95 -13.78 -0.45 2.25
C VAL A 95 -13.78 0.00 0.79
N ILE A 96 -12.62 0.38 0.26
CA ILE A 96 -12.51 1.03 -1.04
C ILE A 96 -12.49 0.02 -2.18
N ASP A 97 -11.73 -1.07 -2.07
CA ASP A 97 -11.56 -2.05 -3.16
C ASP A 97 -12.54 -3.23 -3.10
N VAL A 98 -13.26 -3.41 -1.98
CA VAL A 98 -14.24 -4.49 -1.82
C VAL A 98 -15.65 -3.96 -1.57
N VAL A 99 -15.87 -3.21 -0.48
CA VAL A 99 -17.23 -2.77 -0.08
C VAL A 99 -17.83 -1.80 -1.10
N PHE A 100 -17.08 -0.76 -1.48
CA PHE A 100 -17.55 0.24 -2.43
C PHE A 100 -17.93 -0.34 -3.83
N PRO A 101 -17.12 -1.18 -4.49
CA PRO A 101 -17.50 -1.79 -5.76
C PRO A 101 -18.66 -2.79 -5.62
N LEU A 102 -18.78 -3.49 -4.48
CA LEU A 102 -19.94 -4.35 -4.19
C LEU A 102 -21.24 -3.54 -4.14
N GLU A 103 -21.26 -2.46 -3.35
CA GLU A 103 -22.45 -1.62 -3.20
C GLU A 103 -22.84 -0.90 -4.50
N THR A 104 -21.86 -0.52 -5.32
CA THR A 104 -22.11 0.21 -6.57
C THR A 104 -22.28 -0.69 -7.80
N GLY A 105 -22.27 -2.01 -7.63
CA GLY A 105 -22.39 -2.99 -8.73
C GLY A 105 -21.25 -2.92 -9.74
N ARG A 106 -20.08 -2.38 -9.35
CA ARG A 106 -18.89 -2.25 -10.20
C ARG A 106 -18.12 -3.57 -10.24
N ARG A 107 -17.27 -3.72 -11.26
CA ARG A 107 -16.45 -4.92 -11.43
C ARG A 107 -15.34 -4.99 -10.36
N LEU A 108 -15.56 -5.82 -9.33
CA LEU A 108 -14.59 -6.13 -8.27
C LEU A 108 -13.20 -6.47 -8.81
N ALA A 109 -13.11 -7.34 -9.82
CA ALA A 109 -11.83 -7.76 -10.38
C ALA A 109 -10.99 -6.60 -10.94
N ALA A 110 -11.64 -5.56 -11.49
CA ALA A 110 -10.92 -4.38 -12.00
C ALA A 110 -10.47 -3.45 -10.87
N TRP A 111 -11.22 -3.36 -9.77
CA TRP A 111 -10.88 -2.56 -8.59
C TRP A 111 -9.76 -3.24 -7.78
N ALA A 112 -9.93 -4.51 -7.42
CA ALA A 112 -8.90 -5.28 -6.73
C ALA A 112 -7.60 -5.42 -7.55
N GLY A 113 -7.71 -5.48 -8.89
CA GLY A 113 -6.53 -5.45 -9.76
C GLY A 113 -5.76 -4.12 -9.69
N ALA A 114 -6.46 -3.00 -9.49
CA ALA A 114 -5.83 -1.69 -9.35
C ALA A 114 -5.13 -1.50 -7.99
N ALA A 115 -5.47 -2.30 -6.97
CA ALA A 115 -4.79 -2.29 -5.67
C ALA A 115 -3.29 -2.60 -5.77
N VAL A 116 -2.84 -3.27 -6.85
CA VAL A 116 -1.41 -3.46 -7.14
C VAL A 116 -0.67 -2.13 -7.33
N LEU A 117 -1.37 -1.03 -7.59
CA LEU A 117 -0.78 0.31 -7.70
C LEU A 117 -0.50 0.99 -6.37
N ILE A 118 -1.07 0.52 -5.26
CA ILE A 118 -0.87 1.10 -3.93
C ILE A 118 0.60 1.15 -3.51
N PRO A 119 1.44 0.11 -3.71
CA PRO A 119 2.86 0.20 -3.36
C PRO A 119 3.71 1.05 -4.32
N VAL A 120 3.16 1.53 -5.45
CA VAL A 120 3.95 2.25 -6.46
C VAL A 120 4.58 3.54 -5.93
N PRO A 121 3.86 4.45 -5.22
CA PRO A 121 4.48 5.65 -4.66
C PRO A 121 5.65 5.35 -3.71
N PHE A 122 5.51 4.32 -2.87
CA PHE A 122 6.58 3.86 -1.99
C PHE A 122 7.79 3.33 -2.78
N ALA A 123 7.56 2.49 -3.78
CA ALA A 123 8.64 1.97 -4.64
C ALA A 123 9.37 3.09 -5.39
N LEU A 124 8.65 4.13 -5.84
CA LEU A 124 9.25 5.32 -6.44
C LEU A 124 10.10 6.10 -5.44
N CYS A 125 9.62 6.31 -4.21
CA CYS A 125 10.41 6.93 -3.15
C CYS A 125 11.69 6.15 -2.87
N LEU A 126 11.61 4.81 -2.80
CA LEU A 126 12.80 3.96 -2.63
C LEU A 126 13.77 4.03 -3.80
N ALA A 127 13.28 4.07 -5.04
CA ALA A 127 14.13 4.11 -6.23
C ALA A 127 14.83 5.46 -6.44
N LEU A 128 14.31 6.52 -5.81
CA LEU A 128 14.85 7.89 -5.90
C LEU A 128 15.70 8.28 -4.68
N ALA A 129 15.68 7.47 -3.62
CA ALA A 129 16.48 7.67 -2.40
C ALA A 129 17.92 7.17 -2.60
#